data_AF-A0A3B0SUF7-F1
#
_entry.id   AF-A0A3B0SUF7-F1
#
_cell.length_a   1.000
_cell.length_b   1.000
_cell.length_c   1.000
_cell.angle_alpha   90.00
_cell.angle_beta   90.00
_cell.angle_gamma   90.00
#
_symmetry.space_group_name_H-M   'P 1'
#
loop_
_entity.id
_entity.type
_entity.pdbx_description
1 polymer ?
#
loop_
_entity_poly.entity_id
_entity_poly.type
_entity_poly.pdbx_seq_one_letter_code
_entity_poly.pdbx_strand_id
1 'polypeptide(L)'
;MKRRSMLLNVAFALLLSVMVPIAASGAEDTPQFTVQSGAVSVSGDAPVAANPKALAPIEVDTTSIIAATSRAKSLAREQGVSVDSGGFLAKGLVSVIVTFDETTNAQEVAAAVGGEVMVTYERALNGAAIILSPGKLKQLGKTSGVTAVFANELRQTQTSVSPQFIGADEAWEELGGQGVAGEGIVIGVVDTGIWPEHPSVADDGTYPPPPPSWTGTTCEFGSATPGDVPFACNNKLIGATYAMPAYSGSGLLLSTEFVSARDDNGHGTHTATTAAGNGGVAASIFGVDRGFVSGVAPRAHIAAYKACGDLGCFESDLIFAIDSAIADGVD
;
A
#
# COMPACT_ATOMS: atom_id res chain seq x y z
N MET A 1 25.53 73.47 -27.80
CA MET A 1 24.22 73.13 -28.41
C MET A 1 23.62 71.92 -27.69
N LYS A 2 22.48 72.16 -27.02
CA LYS A 2 21.43 71.23 -26.55
C LYS A 2 21.82 69.96 -25.76
N ARG A 3 21.79 70.11 -24.43
CA ARG A 3 21.42 69.06 -23.46
C ARG A 3 19.95 68.68 -23.70
N ARG A 4 19.61 67.39 -23.74
CA ARG A 4 18.23 66.89 -23.62
C ARG A 4 18.11 66.03 -22.37
N SER A 5 17.36 66.57 -21.42
CA SER A 5 16.79 65.92 -20.25
C SER A 5 15.78 64.86 -20.70
N MET A 6 15.89 63.62 -20.21
CA MET A 6 14.85 62.62 -20.38
C MET A 6 14.21 62.40 -19.00
N LEU A 7 12.99 62.92 -18.89
CA LEU A 7 12.14 62.84 -17.71
C LEU A 7 11.56 61.42 -17.58
N LEU A 8 11.67 60.92 -16.35
CA LEU A 8 10.99 59.78 -15.80
C LEU A 8 9.47 60.06 -15.74
N ASN A 9 8.66 59.26 -16.43
CA ASN A 9 7.20 59.25 -16.27
C ASN A 9 6.77 57.82 -15.96
N VAL A 10 6.67 57.51 -14.66
CA VAL A 10 5.99 56.33 -14.14
C VAL A 10 4.51 56.69 -13.99
N ALA A 11 3.67 56.15 -14.87
CA ALA A 11 2.22 56.23 -14.72
C ALA A 11 1.77 55.05 -13.83
N PHE A 12 1.34 55.38 -12.61
CA PHE A 12 0.75 54.45 -11.65
C PHE A 12 -0.75 54.32 -11.96
N ALA A 13 -1.18 53.23 -12.57
CA ALA A 13 -2.60 52.92 -12.75
C ALA A 13 -3.11 52.18 -11.51
N LEU A 14 -3.83 52.91 -10.66
CA LEU A 14 -4.52 52.39 -9.48
C LEU A 14 -5.85 51.75 -9.95
N LEU A 15 -5.91 50.43 -10.06
CA LEU A 15 -7.15 49.68 -10.26
C LEU A 15 -7.70 49.29 -8.88
N LEU A 16 -8.71 50.03 -8.44
CA LEU A 16 -9.51 49.79 -7.25
C LEU A 16 -10.54 48.69 -7.58
N SER A 17 -10.26 47.44 -7.22
CA SER A 17 -11.28 46.38 -7.20
C SER A 17 -11.91 46.30 -5.80
N VAL A 18 -13.19 46.64 -5.75
CA VAL A 18 -14.05 46.56 -4.57
C VAL A 18 -14.30 45.07 -4.27
N MET A 19 -13.72 44.55 -3.18
CA MET A 19 -14.14 43.26 -2.62
C MET A 19 -15.39 43.44 -1.78
N VAL A 20 -16.50 42.87 -2.25
CA VAL A 20 -17.72 42.65 -1.47
C VAL A 20 -17.53 41.34 -0.70
N PRO A 21 -17.66 41.31 0.64
CA PRO A 21 -17.61 40.05 1.38
C PRO A 21 -18.94 39.32 1.19
N ILE A 22 -18.89 38.16 0.54
CA ILE A 22 -19.97 37.16 0.59
C ILE A 22 -19.75 36.36 1.87
N ALA A 23 -20.65 36.52 2.83
CA ALA A 23 -20.73 35.64 3.98
C ALA A 23 -21.24 34.26 3.52
N ALA A 24 -20.36 33.26 3.54
CA ALA A 24 -20.75 31.86 3.47
C ALA A 24 -20.72 31.30 4.89
N SER A 25 -21.91 31.09 5.45
CA SER A 25 -22.14 30.30 6.65
C SER A 25 -21.95 28.83 6.34
N GLY A 26 -20.98 28.19 6.99
CA GLY A 26 -20.79 26.74 6.94
C GLY A 26 -19.59 26.40 7.83
N ALA A 27 -19.87 25.93 9.04
CA ALA A 27 -18.85 25.36 9.91
C ALA A 27 -18.42 24.03 9.29
N GLU A 28 -17.18 23.95 8.83
CA GLU A 28 -16.55 22.67 8.53
C GLU A 28 -15.69 22.27 9.74
N ASP A 29 -16.18 21.29 10.49
CA ASP A 29 -15.42 20.56 11.50
C ASP A 29 -14.25 19.86 10.81
N THR A 30 -13.08 20.50 10.79
CA THR A 30 -11.84 19.85 10.41
C THR A 30 -11.27 19.21 11.68
N PRO A 31 -11.19 17.86 11.78
CA PRO A 31 -10.62 17.23 12.96
C PRO A 31 -9.11 17.57 13.02
N GLN A 32 -8.74 18.37 14.02
CA GLN A 32 -7.33 18.61 14.34
C GLN A 32 -6.79 17.44 15.16
N PHE A 33 -5.90 16.66 14.57
CA PHE A 33 -5.10 15.68 15.29
C PHE A 33 -3.91 16.39 15.93
N THR A 34 -3.87 16.43 17.27
CA THR A 34 -2.70 16.86 18.04
C THR A 34 -2.05 15.63 18.65
N VAL A 35 -0.84 15.29 18.22
CA VAL A 35 -0.03 14.26 18.86
C VAL A 35 0.67 14.89 20.06
N GLN A 36 0.25 14.52 21.28
CA GLN A 36 1.03 14.76 22.49
C GLN A 36 1.79 13.48 22.87
N SER A 37 3.05 13.69 23.22
CA SER A 37 4.04 12.69 23.60
C SER A 37 3.55 11.65 24.61
N GLY A 38 3.74 10.37 24.26
CA GLY A 38 3.96 9.28 25.21
C GLY A 38 2.71 8.53 25.69
N ALA A 39 2.60 7.27 25.23
CA ALA A 39 1.72 6.20 25.70
C ALA A 39 0.21 6.38 25.44
N VAL A 40 -0.29 5.64 24.44
CA VAL A 40 -1.71 5.27 24.36
C VAL A 40 -1.92 4.05 25.25
N SER A 41 -2.48 4.25 26.44
CA SER A 41 -3.01 3.16 27.27
C SER A 41 -4.51 3.03 27.03
N VAL A 42 -4.95 1.89 26.48
CA VAL A 42 -6.37 1.52 26.42
C VAL A 42 -6.69 0.69 27.66
N SER A 43 -7.43 1.26 28.61
CA SER A 43 -8.04 0.49 29.71
C SER A 43 -9.55 0.46 29.50
N GLY A 44 -10.11 -0.73 29.32
CA GLY A 44 -11.56 -0.92 29.24
C GLY A 44 -11.98 -2.30 28.78
N ASP A 45 -11.75 -3.33 29.58
CA ASP A 45 -12.50 -4.59 29.45
C ASP A 45 -13.93 -4.35 29.93
N ALA A 46 -14.82 -4.00 29.00
CA ALA A 46 -16.25 -4.14 29.21
C ALA A 46 -16.63 -5.61 28.92
N PRO A 47 -17.41 -6.27 29.80
CA PRO A 47 -17.77 -7.67 29.58
C PRO A 47 -18.64 -7.81 28.34
N VAL A 48 -18.22 -8.68 27.42
CA VAL A 48 -18.94 -9.02 26.19
C VAL A 48 -20.29 -9.65 26.56
N ALA A 49 -21.37 -8.98 26.17
CA ALA A 49 -22.71 -9.53 26.32
C ALA A 49 -22.87 -10.75 25.41
N ALA A 50 -23.10 -11.93 26.01
CA ALA A 50 -23.38 -13.17 25.30
C ALA A 50 -24.78 -13.15 24.67
N ASN A 51 -24.94 -12.40 23.57
CA ASN A 51 -25.93 -12.69 22.51
C ASN A 51 -25.70 -11.72 21.33
N PRO A 52 -24.99 -12.13 20.25
CA PRO A 52 -24.97 -11.35 19.04
C PRO A 52 -26.38 -11.37 18.46
N LYS A 53 -27.02 -10.20 18.48
CA LYS A 53 -28.29 -9.99 17.79
C LYS A 53 -28.03 -10.27 16.32
N ALA A 54 -28.69 -11.29 15.75
CA ALA A 54 -28.56 -11.62 14.33
C ALA A 54 -28.70 -10.34 13.50
N LEU A 55 -27.62 -9.97 12.81
CA LEU A 55 -27.61 -8.79 11.95
C LEU A 55 -28.63 -9.00 10.83
N ALA A 56 -29.35 -7.93 10.49
CA ALA A 56 -30.27 -7.98 9.36
C ALA A 56 -29.48 -8.30 8.07
N PRO A 57 -30.06 -9.04 7.11
CA PRO A 57 -29.39 -9.28 5.84
C PRO A 57 -28.97 -7.98 5.17
N ILE A 58 -27.74 -7.96 4.66
CA ILE A 58 -27.22 -6.81 3.95
C ILE A 58 -27.58 -6.90 2.45
N GLU A 59 -27.79 -5.74 1.85
CA GLU A 59 -27.88 -5.65 0.40
C GLU A 59 -26.47 -5.69 -0.20
N VAL A 60 -26.27 -6.57 -1.17
CA VAL A 60 -24.98 -6.74 -1.86
C VAL A 60 -25.06 -6.08 -3.22
N ASP A 61 -24.17 -5.14 -3.51
CA ASP A 61 -24.03 -4.53 -4.83
C ASP A 61 -23.39 -5.51 -5.82
N THR A 62 -24.22 -6.41 -6.33
CA THR A 62 -23.78 -7.41 -7.31
C THR A 62 -23.29 -6.78 -8.61
N THR A 63 -23.76 -5.58 -8.95
CA THR A 63 -23.41 -4.90 -10.19
C THR A 63 -21.96 -4.45 -10.15
N SER A 64 -21.55 -3.76 -9.09
CA SER A 64 -20.17 -3.31 -8.92
C SER A 64 -19.18 -4.47 -8.81
N ILE A 65 -19.55 -5.55 -8.12
CA ILE A 65 -18.71 -6.76 -7.99
C ILE A 65 -18.46 -7.43 -9.35
N ILE A 66 -19.52 -7.61 -10.16
CA ILE A 66 -19.40 -8.18 -11.49
C ILE A 66 -18.61 -7.24 -12.42
N ALA A 67 -18.82 -5.92 -12.28
CA ALA A 67 -18.09 -4.91 -13.05
C ALA A 67 -16.59 -4.93 -12.73
N ALA A 68 -16.20 -5.03 -11.46
CA ALA A 68 -14.80 -5.14 -11.04
C ALA A 68 -14.11 -6.36 -11.65
N THR A 69 -14.77 -7.52 -11.60
CA THR A 69 -14.28 -8.76 -12.24
C THR A 69 -14.15 -8.60 -13.76
N SER A 70 -15.09 -7.90 -14.39
CA SER A 70 -15.07 -7.64 -15.83
C SER A 70 -13.95 -6.67 -16.22
N ARG A 71 -13.69 -5.64 -15.40
CA ARG A 71 -12.58 -4.69 -15.58
C ARG A 71 -11.23 -5.38 -15.52
N ALA A 72 -11.00 -6.24 -14.53
CA ALA A 72 -9.75 -7.01 -14.43
C ALA A 72 -9.48 -7.85 -15.71
N LYS A 73 -10.52 -8.51 -16.24
CA LYS A 73 -10.42 -9.25 -17.52
C LYS A 73 -10.18 -8.33 -18.71
N SER A 74 -10.78 -7.13 -18.74
CA SER A 74 -10.57 -6.15 -19.81
C SER A 74 -9.12 -5.68 -19.83
N LEU A 75 -8.59 -5.30 -18.68
CA LEU A 75 -7.20 -4.86 -18.52
C LEU A 75 -6.22 -5.92 -19.01
N ALA A 76 -6.41 -7.19 -18.62
CA ALA A 76 -5.58 -8.28 -19.11
C ALA A 76 -5.60 -8.39 -20.64
N ARG A 77 -6.79 -8.32 -21.26
CA ARG A 77 -6.92 -8.37 -22.74
C ARG A 77 -6.27 -7.17 -23.42
N GLU A 78 -6.44 -5.97 -22.87
CA GLU A 78 -5.87 -4.73 -23.38
C GLU A 78 -4.34 -4.76 -23.37
N GLN A 79 -3.74 -5.38 -22.35
CA GLN A 79 -2.30 -5.60 -22.25
C GLN A 79 -1.80 -6.87 -22.95
N GLY A 80 -2.66 -7.59 -23.68
CA GLY A 80 -2.28 -8.80 -24.41
C GLY A 80 -1.98 -10.02 -23.53
N VAL A 81 -2.41 -9.99 -22.26
CA VAL A 81 -2.21 -11.04 -21.27
C VAL A 81 -3.34 -12.07 -21.34
N SER A 82 -2.98 -13.35 -21.47
CA SER A 82 -3.93 -14.46 -21.36
C SER A 82 -4.22 -14.79 -19.91
N VAL A 83 -5.49 -14.85 -19.54
CA VAL A 83 -5.91 -15.32 -18.21
C VAL A 83 -5.73 -16.84 -18.12
N ASP A 84 -4.96 -17.31 -17.14
CA ASP A 84 -4.76 -18.74 -16.90
C ASP A 84 -6.09 -19.46 -16.59
N SER A 85 -6.26 -20.64 -17.19
CA SER A 85 -7.50 -21.43 -17.09
C SER A 85 -7.80 -21.96 -15.69
N GLY A 86 -6.77 -22.09 -14.85
CA GLY A 86 -6.87 -22.45 -13.44
C GLY A 86 -7.30 -21.30 -12.54
N GLY A 87 -7.12 -20.05 -12.99
CA GLY A 87 -7.49 -18.85 -12.25
C GLY A 87 -9.00 -18.65 -12.07
N PHE A 88 -9.40 -18.00 -10.98
CA PHE A 88 -10.81 -17.77 -10.68
C PHE A 88 -11.51 -16.91 -11.75
N LEU A 89 -10.78 -16.01 -12.40
CA LEU A 89 -11.31 -15.19 -13.49
C LEU A 89 -11.74 -16.05 -14.68
N ALA A 90 -10.91 -17.00 -15.11
CA ALA A 90 -11.24 -17.91 -16.22
C ALA A 90 -12.43 -18.82 -15.89
N LYS A 91 -12.54 -19.23 -14.61
CA LYS A 91 -13.66 -20.04 -14.09
C LYS A 91 -14.99 -19.27 -13.95
N GLY A 92 -15.00 -17.97 -14.23
CA GLY A 92 -16.21 -17.14 -14.12
C GLY A 92 -16.64 -16.85 -12.68
N LEU A 93 -15.72 -17.03 -11.73
CA LEU A 93 -15.94 -16.69 -10.33
C LEU A 93 -15.63 -15.21 -10.09
N VAL A 94 -16.12 -14.69 -8.97
CA VAL A 94 -15.82 -13.33 -8.48
C VAL A 94 -15.04 -13.43 -7.17
N SER A 95 -14.16 -12.47 -6.94
CA SER A 95 -13.51 -12.25 -5.64
C SER A 95 -14.17 -11.05 -4.97
N VAL A 96 -14.48 -11.17 -3.67
CA VAL A 96 -15.10 -10.12 -2.86
C VAL A 96 -14.39 -9.99 -1.52
N ILE A 97 -14.40 -8.79 -0.96
CA ILE A 97 -13.96 -8.54 0.42
C ILE A 97 -15.20 -8.57 1.31
N VAL A 98 -15.18 -9.37 2.36
CA VAL A 98 -16.31 -9.56 3.27
C VAL A 98 -15.86 -9.19 4.68
N THR A 99 -16.66 -8.40 5.38
CA THR A 99 -16.43 -8.11 6.80
C THR A 99 -17.42 -8.88 7.66
N PHE A 100 -17.02 -9.17 8.89
CA PHE A 100 -17.81 -9.97 9.82
C PHE A 100 -17.98 -9.31 11.20
N ASP A 101 -18.97 -9.80 11.95
CA ASP A 101 -19.00 -9.61 13.40
C ASP A 101 -17.91 -10.42 14.13
N GLU A 102 -17.68 -10.10 15.40
CA GLU A 102 -16.59 -10.65 16.22
C GLU A 102 -16.64 -12.17 16.43
N THR A 103 -17.77 -12.82 16.16
CA THR A 103 -17.98 -14.25 16.44
C THR A 103 -17.93 -15.13 15.18
N THR A 104 -17.81 -14.50 14.02
CA THR A 104 -18.03 -15.16 12.75
C THR A 104 -16.73 -15.74 12.17
N ASN A 105 -16.78 -17.02 11.80
CA ASN A 105 -15.68 -17.68 11.13
C ASN A 105 -15.80 -17.55 9.59
N ALA A 106 -14.74 -17.03 8.95
CA ALA A 106 -14.70 -16.82 7.51
C ALA A 106 -14.88 -18.11 6.70
N GLN A 107 -14.28 -19.22 7.14
CA GLN A 107 -14.36 -20.51 6.45
C GLN A 107 -15.78 -21.08 6.48
N GLU A 108 -16.51 -20.91 7.60
CA GLU A 108 -17.91 -21.31 7.71
C GLU A 108 -18.79 -20.49 6.75
N VAL A 109 -18.59 -19.17 6.69
CA VAL A 109 -19.33 -18.30 5.76
C VAL A 109 -19.07 -18.70 4.30
N ALA A 110 -17.79 -18.91 3.93
CA ALA A 110 -17.41 -19.34 2.59
C ALA A 110 -18.05 -20.69 2.23
N ALA A 111 -17.96 -21.68 3.13
CA ALA A 111 -18.56 -23.00 2.93
C ALA A 111 -20.09 -22.92 2.73
N ALA A 112 -20.78 -22.06 3.48
CA ALA A 112 -22.24 -21.89 3.37
C ALA A 112 -22.70 -21.43 1.98
N VAL A 113 -21.84 -20.71 1.25
CA VAL A 113 -22.13 -20.22 -0.11
C VAL A 113 -21.43 -21.00 -1.21
N GLY A 114 -20.69 -22.07 -0.86
CA GLY A 114 -19.85 -22.82 -1.79
C GLY A 114 -18.71 -21.98 -2.37
N GLY A 115 -18.19 -21.05 -1.57
CA GLY A 115 -17.02 -20.25 -1.87
C GLY A 115 -15.77 -20.77 -1.16
N GLU A 116 -14.65 -20.10 -1.42
CA GLU A 116 -13.33 -20.41 -0.88
C GLU A 116 -12.72 -19.15 -0.30
N VAL A 117 -12.17 -19.25 0.92
CA VAL A 117 -11.44 -18.14 1.54
C VAL A 117 -10.06 -18.08 0.90
N MET A 118 -9.73 -16.93 0.31
CA MET A 118 -8.39 -16.65 -0.21
C MET A 118 -7.44 -16.26 0.92
N VAL A 119 -7.91 -15.36 1.78
CA VAL A 119 -7.15 -14.80 2.90
C VAL A 119 -8.12 -14.24 3.94
N THR A 120 -7.71 -14.29 5.21
CA THR A 120 -8.40 -13.68 6.35
C THR A 120 -7.60 -12.50 6.87
N TYR A 121 -8.31 -11.51 7.40
CA TYR A 121 -7.73 -10.31 8.01
C TYR A 121 -8.17 -10.26 9.47
N GLU A 122 -7.26 -9.86 10.35
CA GLU A 122 -7.53 -9.83 11.80
C GLU A 122 -7.33 -8.43 12.41
N ARG A 123 -6.52 -7.58 11.78
CA ARG A 123 -6.06 -6.29 12.33
C ARG A 123 -6.56 -5.10 11.53
N ALA A 124 -6.39 -5.13 10.22
CA ALA A 124 -6.84 -4.08 9.31
C ALA A 124 -8.38 -4.06 9.22
N LEU A 125 -8.99 -5.25 9.24
CA LEU A 125 -10.43 -5.44 9.30
C LEU A 125 -10.74 -6.84 9.85
N ASN A 126 -11.89 -7.03 10.48
CA ASN A 126 -12.39 -8.36 10.82
C ASN A 126 -13.12 -8.94 9.60
N GLY A 127 -12.45 -9.77 8.80
CA GLY A 127 -12.99 -10.14 7.49
C GLY A 127 -12.12 -11.09 6.67
N ALA A 128 -12.51 -11.29 5.41
CA ALA A 128 -11.81 -12.17 4.49
C ALA A 128 -12.06 -11.79 3.03
N ALA A 129 -11.12 -12.16 2.16
CA ALA A 129 -11.39 -12.23 0.72
C ALA A 129 -11.92 -13.62 0.36
N ILE A 130 -13.06 -13.67 -0.32
CA ILE A 130 -13.75 -14.91 -0.69
C ILE A 130 -13.95 -14.98 -2.19
N ILE A 131 -13.57 -16.10 -2.81
CA ILE A 131 -13.94 -16.43 -4.18
C ILE A 131 -15.25 -17.23 -4.15
N LEU A 132 -16.21 -16.85 -4.99
CA LEU A 132 -17.48 -17.56 -5.12
C LEU A 132 -18.12 -17.36 -6.49
N SER A 133 -19.15 -18.16 -6.77
CA SER A 133 -19.97 -17.97 -7.98
C SER A 133 -20.81 -16.68 -7.89
N PRO A 134 -20.94 -15.88 -8.98
CA PRO A 134 -21.74 -14.64 -8.95
C PRO A 134 -23.18 -14.84 -8.47
N GLY A 135 -23.80 -15.97 -8.79
CA GLY A 135 -25.16 -16.32 -8.35
C GLY A 135 -25.32 -16.48 -6.84
N LYS A 136 -24.22 -16.54 -6.08
CA LYS A 136 -24.21 -16.73 -4.63
C LYS A 136 -24.04 -15.43 -3.84
N LEU A 137 -23.77 -14.29 -4.50
CA LEU A 137 -23.56 -13.00 -3.84
C LEU A 137 -24.74 -12.57 -2.95
N LYS A 138 -25.98 -12.74 -3.41
CA LYS A 138 -27.17 -12.43 -2.61
C LYS A 138 -27.38 -13.41 -1.45
N GLN A 139 -26.86 -14.64 -1.55
CA GLN A 139 -26.87 -15.60 -0.45
C GLN A 139 -25.82 -15.20 0.59
N LEU A 140 -24.64 -14.77 0.15
CA LEU A 140 -23.56 -14.28 1.02
C LEU A 140 -24.01 -13.13 1.91
N GLY A 141 -24.70 -12.13 1.38
CA GLY A 141 -25.24 -11.02 2.19
C GLY A 141 -26.36 -11.42 3.17
N LYS A 142 -26.87 -12.65 3.08
CA LYS A 142 -27.86 -13.20 4.02
C LYS A 142 -27.25 -14.17 5.03
N THR A 143 -25.96 -14.49 4.89
CA THR A 143 -25.28 -15.38 5.84
C THR A 143 -25.12 -14.66 7.17
N SER A 144 -25.45 -15.36 8.26
CA SER A 144 -25.31 -14.81 9.61
C SER A 144 -23.88 -14.36 9.84
N GLY A 145 -23.72 -13.19 10.47
CA GLY A 145 -22.41 -12.66 10.82
C GLY A 145 -21.74 -11.81 9.76
N VAL A 146 -22.23 -11.83 8.51
CA VAL A 146 -21.73 -10.94 7.45
C VAL A 146 -22.23 -9.51 7.69
N THR A 147 -21.30 -8.56 7.80
CA THR A 147 -21.60 -7.13 8.05
C THR A 147 -21.51 -6.26 6.81
N ALA A 148 -20.64 -6.59 5.85
CA ALA A 148 -20.55 -5.92 4.55
C ALA A 148 -19.91 -6.82 3.49
N VAL A 149 -20.20 -6.55 2.22
CA VAL A 149 -19.55 -7.19 1.06
C VAL A 149 -19.16 -6.11 0.06
N PHE A 150 -17.88 -6.05 -0.28
CA PHE A 150 -17.29 -5.09 -1.21
C PHE A 150 -16.76 -5.78 -2.46
N ALA A 151 -16.78 -5.05 -3.57
CA ALA A 151 -16.05 -5.46 -4.76
C ALA A 151 -14.54 -5.52 -4.45
N ASN A 152 -13.85 -6.53 -4.98
CA ASN A 152 -12.40 -6.58 -4.93
C ASN A 152 -11.87 -6.07 -6.28
N GLU A 153 -11.44 -4.82 -6.32
CA GLU A 153 -11.04 -4.19 -7.56
C GLU A 153 -9.53 -4.28 -7.81
N LEU A 154 -9.15 -4.36 -9.09
CA LEU A 154 -7.76 -4.29 -9.52
C LEU A 154 -7.35 -2.81 -9.65
N ARG A 155 -6.50 -2.34 -8.73
CA ARG A 155 -5.94 -0.98 -8.67
C ARG A 155 -4.63 -0.91 -9.46
N GLN A 156 -4.22 0.29 -9.85
CA GLN A 156 -2.97 0.54 -10.57
C GLN A 156 -2.00 1.31 -9.68
N THR A 157 -0.70 1.03 -9.81
CA THR A 157 0.33 1.80 -9.13
C THR A 157 0.39 3.23 -9.67
N GLN A 158 0.69 4.18 -8.79
CA GLN A 158 0.86 5.59 -9.13
C GLN A 158 2.07 6.12 -8.36
N THR A 159 2.93 6.90 -9.01
CA THR A 159 4.05 7.58 -8.33
C THR A 159 4.19 9.03 -8.76
N SER A 160 4.66 9.85 -7.82
CA SER A 160 5.06 11.25 -7.98
C SER A 160 6.37 11.47 -7.23
N VAL A 161 7.19 12.47 -7.61
CA VAL A 161 8.63 12.52 -7.27
C VAL A 161 9.03 13.78 -6.47
N SER A 162 9.91 13.59 -5.48
CA SER A 162 11.13 14.37 -5.13
C SER A 162 11.24 14.88 -3.68
N PRO A 163 12.27 14.40 -2.92
CA PRO A 163 12.60 14.87 -1.55
C PRO A 163 13.00 16.35 -1.44
N GLN A 164 13.67 16.90 -2.46
CA GLN A 164 14.09 18.31 -2.44
C GLN A 164 12.89 19.25 -2.54
N PHE A 165 11.83 18.83 -3.23
CA PHE A 165 10.61 19.62 -3.34
C PHE A 165 9.88 19.77 -2.00
N ILE A 166 10.07 18.81 -1.08
CA ILE A 166 9.42 18.79 0.23
C ILE A 166 10.30 19.34 1.37
N GLY A 167 11.51 19.84 1.08
CA GLY A 167 12.41 20.42 2.09
C GLY A 167 12.99 19.40 3.09
N ALA A 168 13.25 18.16 2.65
CA ALA A 168 13.75 17.09 3.53
C ALA A 168 15.13 17.40 4.13
N ASP A 169 15.95 18.20 3.46
CA ASP A 169 17.26 18.66 3.92
C ASP A 169 17.17 19.52 5.18
N GLU A 170 16.23 20.46 5.24
CA GLU A 170 15.98 21.28 6.43
C GLU A 170 15.53 20.40 7.62
N ALA A 171 14.65 19.42 7.37
CA ALA A 171 14.20 18.49 8.40
C ALA A 171 15.34 17.61 8.94
N TRP A 172 16.30 17.20 8.10
CA TRP A 172 17.47 16.44 8.56
C TRP A 172 18.35 17.27 9.49
N GLU A 173 18.62 18.53 9.16
CA GLU A 173 19.46 19.40 9.99
C GLU A 173 18.87 19.58 11.40
N GLU A 174 17.55 19.72 11.51
CA GLU A 174 16.85 19.83 12.78
C GLU A 174 16.90 18.53 13.61
N LEU A 175 16.97 17.36 12.95
CA LEU A 175 16.90 16.04 13.58
C LEU A 175 18.27 15.36 13.80
N GLY A 176 19.36 16.12 13.76
CA GLY A 176 20.71 15.61 14.05
C GLY A 176 21.50 15.17 12.82
N GLY A 177 21.02 15.50 11.62
CA GLY A 177 21.67 15.29 10.33
C GLY A 177 21.19 14.05 9.59
N GLN A 178 21.47 14.02 8.29
CA GLN A 178 21.08 12.93 7.39
C GLN A 178 21.58 11.55 7.86
N GLY A 179 22.75 11.49 8.50
CA GLY A 179 23.38 10.23 8.93
C GLY A 179 22.65 9.47 10.04
N VAL A 180 21.65 10.08 10.68
CA VAL A 180 20.81 9.45 11.73
C VAL A 180 19.31 9.54 11.41
N ALA A 181 18.93 10.12 10.27
CA ALA A 181 17.55 10.42 9.93
C ALA A 181 16.71 9.13 9.75
N GLY A 182 15.75 8.94 10.66
CA GLY A 182 14.86 7.79 10.71
C GLY A 182 15.45 6.54 11.38
N GLU A 183 16.61 6.62 12.05
CA GLU A 183 17.19 5.46 12.73
C GLU A 183 16.23 4.88 13.80
N GLY A 184 16.03 3.56 13.76
CA GLY A 184 15.09 2.85 14.64
C GLY A 184 13.64 2.84 14.17
N ILE A 185 13.31 3.53 13.08
CA ILE A 185 11.99 3.50 12.43
C ILE A 185 11.94 2.36 11.40
N VAL A 186 10.80 1.68 11.31
CA VAL A 186 10.50 0.67 10.29
C VAL A 186 9.46 1.21 9.31
N ILE A 187 9.87 1.46 8.07
CA ILE A 187 8.97 1.87 7.00
C ILE A 187 8.47 0.64 6.25
N GLY A 188 7.18 0.36 6.36
CA GLY A 188 6.48 -0.65 5.55
C GLY A 188 6.15 -0.13 4.15
N VAL A 189 6.50 -0.88 3.11
CA VAL A 189 6.24 -0.52 1.71
C VAL A 189 5.35 -1.57 1.05
N VAL A 190 4.09 -1.20 0.80
CA VAL A 190 3.11 -2.03 0.08
C VAL A 190 3.13 -1.67 -1.40
N ASP A 191 3.74 -2.49 -2.24
CA ASP A 191 4.02 -2.14 -3.65
C ASP A 191 4.29 -3.42 -4.51
N THR A 192 5.05 -3.31 -5.60
CA THR A 192 5.44 -4.43 -6.50
C THR A 192 6.56 -5.33 -5.96
N GLY A 193 6.94 -5.13 -4.70
CA GLY A 193 8.03 -5.85 -4.04
C GLY A 193 9.28 -5.00 -3.90
N ILE A 194 10.43 -5.64 -3.68
CA ILE A 194 11.72 -4.95 -3.58
C ILE A 194 12.83 -5.75 -4.27
N TRP A 195 13.79 -5.06 -4.89
CA TRP A 195 15.01 -5.66 -5.41
C TRP A 195 16.10 -5.68 -4.33
N PRO A 196 16.34 -6.82 -3.67
CA PRO A 196 17.13 -6.85 -2.43
C PRO A 196 18.62 -6.60 -2.64
N GLU A 197 19.15 -6.81 -3.85
CA GLU A 197 20.56 -6.50 -4.16
C GLU A 197 20.81 -5.02 -4.51
N HIS A 198 19.78 -4.16 -4.47
CA HIS A 198 19.96 -2.76 -4.83
C HIS A 198 20.87 -2.04 -3.79
N PRO A 199 21.88 -1.24 -4.19
CA PRO A 199 22.81 -0.61 -3.25
C PRO A 199 22.15 0.28 -2.18
N SER A 200 20.99 0.89 -2.50
CA SER A 200 20.22 1.68 -1.54
C SER A 200 19.53 0.88 -0.44
N VAL A 201 19.51 -0.46 -0.53
CA VAL A 201 18.97 -1.34 0.51
C VAL A 201 20.05 -2.27 1.09
N ALA A 202 21.31 -2.01 0.78
CA ALA A 202 22.43 -2.74 1.32
C ALA A 202 22.65 -2.41 2.80
N ASP A 203 23.05 -3.41 3.58
CA ASP A 203 23.55 -3.23 4.93
C ASP A 203 25.08 -3.22 4.90
N ASP A 204 25.67 -2.14 5.38
CA ASP A 204 27.13 -1.93 5.47
C ASP A 204 27.72 -2.36 6.82
N GLY A 205 26.90 -2.97 7.69
CA GLY A 205 27.25 -3.39 9.04
C GLY A 205 27.13 -2.28 10.08
N THR A 206 26.68 -1.07 9.70
CA THR A 206 26.48 0.05 10.62
C THR A 206 25.04 0.18 11.12
N TYR A 207 24.11 -0.59 10.56
CA TYR A 207 22.71 -0.59 10.98
C TYR A 207 22.56 -1.30 12.33
N PRO A 208 21.83 -0.70 13.29
CA PRO A 208 21.43 -1.44 14.49
C PRO A 208 20.51 -2.61 14.10
N PRO A 209 20.36 -3.63 14.97
CA PRO A 209 19.31 -4.62 14.76
C PRO A 209 17.92 -3.96 14.73
N PRO A 210 16.91 -4.59 14.11
CA PRO A 210 15.54 -4.09 14.11
C PRO A 210 15.03 -3.78 15.53
N PRO A 211 14.11 -2.81 15.69
CA PRO A 211 13.58 -2.46 17.01
C PRO A 211 12.87 -3.66 17.66
N PRO A 212 12.86 -3.79 19.00
CA PRO A 212 12.24 -4.93 19.68
C PRO A 212 10.74 -5.11 19.44
N SER A 213 10.05 -4.06 18.98
CA SER A 213 8.64 -4.11 18.56
C SER A 213 8.44 -4.83 17.22
N TRP A 214 9.48 -4.96 16.40
CA TRP A 214 9.44 -5.64 15.11
C TRP A 214 9.33 -7.15 15.28
N THR A 215 8.31 -7.75 14.69
CA THR A 215 8.10 -9.21 14.69
C THR A 215 8.09 -9.82 13.28
N GLY A 216 8.07 -9.00 12.23
CA GLY A 216 8.00 -9.42 10.82
C GLY A 216 9.30 -9.95 10.22
N THR A 217 9.92 -10.97 10.82
CA THR A 217 11.22 -11.46 10.34
C THR A 217 11.15 -12.31 9.06
N THR A 218 9.97 -12.42 8.45
CA THR A 218 9.76 -13.16 7.20
C THR A 218 10.57 -12.52 6.07
N CYS A 219 11.24 -13.34 5.28
CA CYS A 219 12.04 -12.90 4.14
C CYS A 219 11.83 -13.84 2.96
N GLU A 220 10.73 -13.62 2.25
CA GLU A 220 10.25 -14.46 1.16
C GLU A 220 10.92 -14.07 -0.16
N PHE A 221 12.13 -14.58 -0.39
CA PHE A 221 12.82 -14.48 -1.66
C PHE A 221 13.16 -15.85 -2.22
N GLY A 222 13.15 -15.96 -3.54
CA GLY A 222 13.45 -17.19 -4.25
C GLY A 222 12.21 -18.00 -4.58
N SER A 223 12.11 -18.42 -5.83
CA SER A 223 11.06 -19.32 -6.31
C SER A 223 11.56 -20.14 -7.50
N ALA A 224 10.66 -20.88 -8.15
CA ALA A 224 10.98 -21.59 -9.39
C ALA A 224 11.05 -20.66 -10.61
N THR A 225 10.62 -19.40 -10.50
CA THR A 225 10.68 -18.44 -11.60
C THR A 225 12.14 -18.10 -11.93
N PRO A 226 12.58 -18.18 -13.21
CA PRO A 226 13.95 -17.84 -13.59
C PRO A 226 14.35 -16.43 -13.17
N GLY A 227 15.45 -16.30 -12.42
CA GLY A 227 15.93 -15.02 -11.91
C GLY A 227 15.44 -14.68 -10.50
N ASP A 228 14.49 -15.44 -9.95
CA ASP A 228 14.07 -15.32 -8.57
C ASP A 228 15.05 -16.03 -7.64
N VAL A 229 16.15 -15.36 -7.32
CA VAL A 229 17.19 -15.92 -6.47
C VAL A 229 16.87 -15.70 -4.99
N PRO A 230 17.13 -16.71 -4.12
CA PRO A 230 17.00 -16.55 -2.68
C PRO A 230 17.88 -15.41 -2.15
N PHE A 231 17.36 -14.67 -1.19
CA PHE A 231 18.07 -13.59 -0.49
C PHE A 231 17.69 -13.61 0.99
N ALA A 232 18.66 -13.38 1.87
CA ALA A 232 18.41 -13.26 3.30
C ALA A 232 18.36 -11.79 3.68
N CYS A 233 17.31 -11.40 4.40
CA CYS A 233 17.13 -10.04 4.91
C CYS A 233 18.31 -9.65 5.81
N ASN A 234 18.58 -8.36 5.87
CA ASN A 234 19.70 -7.75 6.60
C ASN A 234 19.16 -6.67 7.56
N ASN A 235 20.02 -5.87 8.19
CA ASN A 235 19.53 -4.83 9.11
C ASN A 235 19.03 -3.56 8.38
N LYS A 236 19.08 -3.50 7.05
CA LYS A 236 18.46 -2.43 6.25
C LYS A 236 17.08 -2.87 5.72
N LEU A 237 17.03 -3.96 4.96
CA LEU A 237 15.82 -4.65 4.54
C LEU A 237 15.55 -5.79 5.52
N ILE A 238 14.66 -5.54 6.47
CA ILE A 238 14.49 -6.37 7.68
C ILE A 238 13.34 -7.40 7.54
N GLY A 239 12.50 -7.24 6.52
CA GLY A 239 11.42 -8.17 6.19
C GLY A 239 10.95 -7.98 4.75
N ALA A 240 10.45 -9.06 4.16
CA ALA A 240 9.94 -9.09 2.80
C ALA A 240 8.87 -10.18 2.65
N THR A 241 7.65 -9.81 2.30
CA THR A 241 6.47 -10.71 2.26
C THR A 241 5.80 -10.65 0.90
N TYR A 242 5.44 -11.82 0.36
CA TYR A 242 4.63 -11.99 -0.84
C TYR A 242 3.14 -12.01 -0.48
N ALA A 243 2.50 -10.85 -0.54
CA ALA A 243 1.14 -10.61 -0.10
C ALA A 243 0.13 -10.56 -1.26
N MET A 244 0.19 -11.52 -2.19
CA MET A 244 -0.63 -11.52 -3.43
C MET A 244 -1.58 -12.72 -3.63
N PRO A 245 -2.30 -13.23 -2.62
CA PRO A 245 -3.15 -14.41 -2.80
C PRO A 245 -4.22 -14.21 -3.90
N ALA A 246 -4.85 -13.04 -4.01
CA ALA A 246 -5.86 -12.77 -5.04
C ALA A 246 -5.26 -12.65 -6.43
N TYR A 247 -4.17 -11.91 -6.58
CA TYR A 247 -3.50 -11.74 -7.86
C TYR A 247 -2.99 -13.08 -8.40
N SER A 248 -2.30 -13.89 -7.59
CA SER A 248 -1.83 -15.24 -8.01
C SER A 248 -3.00 -16.18 -8.31
N GLY A 249 -4.06 -16.14 -7.50
CA GLY A 249 -5.27 -16.97 -7.70
C GLY A 249 -6.16 -16.53 -8.87
N SER A 250 -5.98 -15.30 -9.38
CA SER A 250 -6.80 -14.74 -10.46
C SER A 250 -6.52 -15.36 -11.82
N GLY A 251 -5.32 -15.92 -12.00
CA GLY A 251 -4.79 -16.33 -13.30
C GLY A 251 -4.23 -15.18 -14.13
N LEU A 252 -3.96 -14.02 -13.51
CA LEU A 252 -3.31 -12.87 -14.16
C LEU A 252 -1.78 -12.90 -14.08
N LEU A 253 -1.22 -13.75 -13.21
CA LEU A 253 0.22 -13.85 -13.00
C LEU A 253 0.95 -14.25 -14.30
N LEU A 254 1.86 -13.39 -14.74
CA LEU A 254 2.72 -13.56 -15.89
C LEU A 254 3.87 -14.52 -15.56
N SER A 255 4.39 -15.19 -16.60
CA SER A 255 5.55 -16.07 -16.44
C SER A 255 6.86 -15.33 -16.11
N THR A 256 6.86 -14.00 -16.24
CA THR A 256 7.97 -13.11 -15.89
C THR A 256 7.88 -12.57 -14.47
N GLU A 257 6.74 -12.73 -13.79
CA GLU A 257 6.55 -12.27 -12.43
C GLU A 257 7.08 -13.28 -11.41
N PHE A 258 7.73 -12.77 -10.37
CA PHE A 258 8.26 -13.54 -9.27
C PHE A 258 7.17 -13.89 -8.27
N VAL A 259 7.11 -15.18 -7.89
CA VAL A 259 6.24 -15.71 -6.82
C VAL A 259 7.00 -15.64 -5.49
N SER A 260 7.50 -14.44 -5.20
CA SER A 260 8.24 -14.06 -4.00
C SER A 260 8.15 -12.54 -3.83
N ALA A 261 8.67 -11.98 -2.75
CA ALA A 261 8.71 -10.54 -2.51
C ALA A 261 9.67 -9.77 -3.44
N ARG A 262 10.38 -10.47 -4.35
CA ARG A 262 11.26 -9.84 -5.33
C ARG A 262 10.47 -8.97 -6.32
N ASP A 263 10.98 -7.78 -6.56
CA ASP A 263 10.44 -6.84 -7.53
C ASP A 263 10.80 -7.24 -8.97
N ASP A 264 9.80 -7.40 -9.82
CA ASP A 264 9.93 -7.63 -11.27
C ASP A 264 9.52 -6.39 -12.10
N ASN A 265 8.89 -5.41 -11.45
CA ASN A 265 8.38 -4.20 -12.09
C ASN A 265 9.31 -2.99 -11.91
N GLY A 266 9.87 -2.84 -10.70
CA GLY A 266 10.76 -1.74 -10.31
C GLY A 266 10.08 -0.63 -9.52
N HIS A 267 8.75 -0.54 -9.55
CA HIS A 267 8.00 0.52 -8.85
C HIS A 267 8.24 0.45 -7.33
N GLY A 268 8.11 -0.72 -6.72
CA GLY A 268 8.33 -0.92 -5.29
C GLY A 268 9.75 -0.62 -4.84
N THR A 269 10.77 -1.03 -5.61
CA THR A 269 12.16 -0.67 -5.33
C THR A 269 12.37 0.85 -5.39
N HIS A 270 11.80 1.50 -6.41
CA HIS A 270 11.90 2.96 -6.55
C HIS A 270 11.20 3.68 -5.39
N THR A 271 9.98 3.28 -5.03
CA THR A 271 9.22 3.83 -3.90
C THR A 271 9.97 3.64 -2.58
N ALA A 272 10.40 2.41 -2.28
CA ALA A 272 11.10 2.07 -1.05
C ALA A 272 12.40 2.86 -0.90
N THR A 273 13.18 2.98 -1.98
CA THR A 273 14.45 3.71 -1.95
C THR A 273 14.27 5.22 -1.93
N THR A 274 13.15 5.74 -2.44
CA THR A 274 12.77 7.15 -2.26
C THR A 274 12.43 7.45 -0.79
N ALA A 275 11.68 6.56 -0.13
CA ALA A 275 11.32 6.75 1.27
C ALA A 275 12.52 6.57 2.20
N ALA A 276 13.26 5.47 2.04
CA ALA A 276 14.22 5.00 3.03
C ALA A 276 15.52 4.45 2.43
N GLY A 277 15.85 4.74 1.17
CA GLY A 277 17.12 4.29 0.60
C GLY A 277 18.34 4.87 1.32
N ASN A 278 19.43 4.11 1.39
CA ASN A 278 20.71 4.57 1.95
C ASN A 278 21.10 5.92 1.36
N GLY A 279 21.65 6.80 2.21
CA GLY A 279 22.26 8.05 1.77
C GLY A 279 23.62 7.81 1.11
N GLY A 280 24.01 8.68 0.19
CA GLY A 280 25.34 8.63 -0.43
C GLY A 280 25.50 7.51 -1.46
N VAL A 281 24.41 7.02 -2.04
CA VAL A 281 24.46 5.99 -3.08
C VAL A 281 24.71 6.64 -4.44
N ALA A 282 25.78 6.24 -5.13
CA ALA A 282 26.07 6.75 -6.47
C ALA A 282 25.00 6.28 -7.47
N ALA A 283 24.43 7.22 -8.23
CA ALA A 283 23.37 6.95 -9.19
C ALA A 283 23.81 7.29 -10.61
N SER A 284 23.40 6.45 -11.57
CA SER A 284 23.56 6.73 -12.99
C SER A 284 22.34 6.24 -13.78
N ILE A 285 22.00 6.95 -14.85
CA ILE A 285 20.90 6.58 -15.77
C ILE A 285 21.47 6.52 -17.18
N PHE A 286 21.40 5.35 -17.82
CA PHE A 286 22.01 5.10 -19.14
C PHE A 286 23.51 5.47 -19.20
N GLY A 287 24.24 5.24 -18.10
CA GLY A 287 25.66 5.57 -17.97
C GLY A 287 25.95 7.05 -17.72
N VAL A 288 24.94 7.90 -17.62
CA VAL A 288 25.08 9.31 -17.25
C VAL A 288 25.04 9.42 -15.74
N ASP A 289 26.12 9.94 -15.14
CA ASP A 289 26.23 10.23 -13.72
C ASP A 289 25.12 11.21 -13.26
N ARG A 290 24.46 10.86 -12.15
CA ARG A 290 23.42 11.66 -11.47
C ARG A 290 23.83 12.08 -10.07
N GLY A 291 25.08 11.86 -9.68
CA GLY A 291 25.60 12.14 -8.37
C GLY A 291 25.13 11.11 -7.33
N PHE A 292 24.95 11.57 -6.10
CA PHE A 292 24.52 10.72 -4.99
C PHE A 292 23.04 10.91 -4.68
N VAL A 293 22.35 9.80 -4.46
CA VAL A 293 20.94 9.77 -4.02
C VAL A 293 20.83 9.35 -2.56
N SER A 294 19.69 9.67 -1.97
CA SER A 294 19.30 9.30 -0.61
C SER A 294 17.79 9.13 -0.57
N GLY A 295 17.31 8.24 0.28
CA GLY A 295 15.93 8.28 0.73
C GLY A 295 15.70 9.48 1.65
N VAL A 296 14.42 9.76 1.94
CA VAL A 296 14.01 10.77 2.94
C VAL A 296 14.44 10.35 4.35
N ALA A 297 14.38 9.08 4.69
CA ALA A 297 14.80 8.53 5.98
C ALA A 297 15.89 7.47 5.76
N PRO A 298 17.13 7.87 5.41
CA PRO A 298 18.16 6.94 4.95
C PRO A 298 18.60 5.92 6.00
N ARG A 299 18.34 6.15 7.30
CA ARG A 299 18.66 5.21 8.38
C ARG A 299 17.47 4.36 8.84
N ALA A 300 16.27 4.58 8.30
CA ALA A 300 15.13 3.74 8.59
C ALA A 300 15.33 2.32 8.03
N HIS A 301 14.76 1.34 8.72
CA HIS A 301 14.60 -0.02 8.22
C HIS A 301 13.48 -0.07 7.18
N ILE A 302 13.56 -1.03 6.27
CA ILE A 302 12.55 -1.28 5.24
C ILE A 302 11.94 -2.66 5.47
N ALA A 303 10.62 -2.73 5.45
CA ALA A 303 9.87 -3.97 5.32
C ALA A 303 9.03 -3.92 4.03
N ALA A 304 9.25 -4.85 3.11
CA ALA A 304 8.56 -4.85 1.82
C ALA A 304 7.39 -5.84 1.82
N TYR A 305 6.24 -5.40 1.31
CA TYR A 305 5.06 -6.23 1.12
C TYR A 305 4.67 -6.15 -0.35
N LYS A 306 4.98 -7.20 -1.11
CA LYS A 306 4.59 -7.29 -2.51
C LYS A 306 3.09 -7.58 -2.59
N ALA A 307 2.31 -6.60 -2.99
CA ALA A 307 0.85 -6.70 -3.12
C ALA A 307 0.37 -6.40 -4.56
N CYS A 308 1.31 -6.03 -5.43
CA CYS A 308 1.05 -5.64 -6.82
C CYS A 308 1.88 -6.48 -7.78
N GLY A 309 1.25 -6.88 -8.88
CA GLY A 309 1.94 -7.35 -10.08
C GLY A 309 1.90 -6.31 -11.19
N ASP A 310 2.35 -6.67 -12.38
CA ASP A 310 2.41 -5.84 -13.58
C ASP A 310 1.04 -5.34 -14.04
N LEU A 311 -0.02 -6.12 -13.81
CA LEU A 311 -1.39 -5.72 -14.12
C LEU A 311 -2.06 -4.91 -13.00
N GLY A 312 -1.36 -4.69 -11.89
CA GLY A 312 -1.85 -3.94 -10.74
C GLY A 312 -2.03 -4.79 -9.48
N CYS A 313 -2.87 -4.31 -8.57
CA CYS A 313 -2.99 -4.83 -7.21
C CYS A 313 -4.46 -5.05 -6.88
N PHE A 314 -4.85 -6.25 -6.44
CA PHE A 314 -6.20 -6.42 -5.91
C PHE A 314 -6.32 -5.73 -4.55
N GLU A 315 -7.44 -5.06 -4.29
CA GLU A 315 -7.69 -4.43 -2.98
C GLU A 315 -7.57 -5.41 -1.81
N SER A 316 -7.98 -6.67 -2.02
CA SER A 316 -7.81 -7.72 -1.02
C SER A 316 -6.35 -7.99 -0.65
N ASP A 317 -5.44 -7.88 -1.62
CA ASP A 317 -4.01 -8.11 -1.44
C ASP A 317 -3.35 -6.90 -0.78
N LEU A 318 -3.78 -5.69 -1.14
CA LEU A 318 -3.38 -4.46 -0.46
C LEU A 318 -3.79 -4.50 1.02
N ILE A 319 -5.03 -4.90 1.33
CA ILE A 319 -5.50 -5.06 2.71
C ILE A 319 -4.69 -6.13 3.43
N PHE A 320 -4.38 -7.25 2.77
CA PHE A 320 -3.57 -8.31 3.39
C PHE A 320 -2.16 -7.84 3.73
N ALA A 321 -1.53 -7.07 2.83
CA ALA A 321 -0.23 -6.47 3.07
C ALA A 321 -0.27 -5.47 4.24
N ILE A 322 -1.31 -4.64 4.33
CA ILE A 322 -1.51 -3.72 5.47
C ILE A 322 -1.72 -4.49 6.77
N ASP A 323 -2.54 -5.55 6.75
CA ASP A 323 -2.82 -6.40 7.90
C ASP A 323 -1.53 -7.04 8.44
N SER A 324 -0.70 -7.55 7.52
CA SER A 324 0.61 -8.13 7.80
C SER A 324 1.56 -7.07 8.38
N ALA A 325 1.59 -5.87 7.79
CA ALA A 325 2.42 -4.78 8.26
C ALA A 325 2.08 -4.34 9.70
N ILE A 326 0.79 -4.25 10.03
CA ILE A 326 0.34 -3.96 11.40
C ILE A 326 0.75 -5.09 12.34
N ALA A 327 0.63 -6.34 11.90
CA ALA A 327 1.02 -7.50 12.71
C ALA A 327 2.52 -7.53 13.00
N ASP A 328 3.32 -7.09 12.04
CA ASP A 328 4.78 -7.10 12.09
C ASP A 328 5.37 -5.92 12.88
N GLY A 329 4.57 -4.87 13.12
CA GLY A 329 4.95 -3.71 13.92
C GLY A 329 5.69 -2.62 13.13
N VAL A 330 5.25 -2.34 11.90
CA VAL A 330 5.69 -1.12 11.17
C VAL A 330 5.23 0.15 11.88
N ASP A 331 5.94 1.26 11.70
CA ASP A 331 5.65 2.58 12.32
C ASP A 331 4.71 3.48 11.48
#